data_AF-A0A9W4WIH8-F1
#
_entry.id   AF-A0A9W4WIH8-F1
#
_cell.length_a   1.000
_cell.length_b   1.000
_cell.length_c   1.000
_cell.angle_alpha   90.00
_cell.angle_beta   90.00
_cell.angle_gamma   90.00
#
_symmetry.space_group_name_H-M   'P 1'
#
loop_
_entity.id
_entity.type
_entity.pdbx_description
1 polymer ?
#
loop_
_entity_poly.entity_id
_entity_poly.type
_entity_poly.pdbx_seq_one_letter_code
_entity_poly.pdbx_strand_id
1 'polypeptide(L)'
;VAAKASGAGGMTLDEACKILNVDAPKEGANNAGEVMERFKRLFDANDPKKGGSFYLQSKILRARERLESEIGPLVEKEEAEAEVKEGFKPKIYKDR
;
A
#
# COMPACT_ATOMS: atom_id res chain seq x y z
N VAL A 1 17.73 13.94 -16.34
CA VAL A 1 16.71 13.54 -15.34
C VAL A 1 17.00 12.10 -14.97
N ALA A 2 17.30 11.83 -13.69
CA ALA A 2 17.99 10.61 -13.25
C ALA A 2 17.11 9.36 -13.41
N ALA A 3 17.60 8.37 -14.18
CA ALA A 3 17.10 7.01 -14.15
C ALA A 3 17.59 6.34 -12.85
N LYS A 4 16.67 6.18 -11.89
CA LYS A 4 16.94 5.55 -10.60
C LYS A 4 17.00 4.03 -10.78
N ALA A 5 18.23 3.52 -10.89
CA ALA A 5 18.69 2.13 -10.75
C ALA A 5 17.60 1.04 -10.76
N SER A 6 17.28 0.52 -11.95
CA SER A 6 16.55 -0.73 -12.15
C SER A 6 17.47 -1.94 -11.93
N GLY A 7 17.86 -2.21 -10.69
CA GLY A 7 18.81 -3.28 -10.36
C GLY A 7 18.47 -4.05 -9.07
N ALA A 8 18.16 -5.34 -9.24
CA ALA A 8 18.14 -6.42 -8.24
C ALA A 8 16.96 -6.51 -7.23
N GLY A 9 15.85 -7.14 -7.65
CA GLY A 9 15.10 -8.08 -6.80
C GLY A 9 13.70 -7.69 -6.28
N GLY A 10 13.30 -6.42 -6.34
CA GLY A 10 12.04 -5.94 -5.77
C GLY A 10 11.00 -5.50 -6.82
N MET A 11 9.71 -5.70 -6.52
CA MET A 11 8.59 -5.18 -7.31
C MET A 11 8.49 -3.66 -7.14
N THR A 12 8.33 -2.93 -8.25
CA THR A 12 8.14 -1.48 -8.24
C THR A 12 6.71 -1.10 -7.86
N LEU A 13 6.49 0.15 -7.46
CA LEU A 13 5.16 0.66 -7.12
C LEU A 13 4.22 0.62 -8.35
N ASP A 14 4.72 1.03 -9.51
CA ASP A 14 3.97 1.02 -10.77
C ASP A 14 3.56 -0.41 -11.18
N GLU A 15 4.47 -1.39 -11.03
CA GLU A 15 4.13 -2.79 -11.26
C GLU A 15 3.06 -3.29 -10.28
N ALA A 16 3.16 -2.93 -9.00
CA ALA A 16 2.19 -3.32 -8.00
C ALA A 16 0.79 -2.75 -8.29
N CYS A 17 0.72 -1.47 -8.68
CA CYS A 17 -0.52 -0.81 -9.10
C CYS A 17 -1.15 -1.53 -10.30
N LYS A 18 -0.33 -1.89 -11.30
CA LYS A 18 -0.80 -2.62 -12.50
C LYS A 18 -1.28 -4.03 -12.18
N ILE A 19 -0.60 -4.75 -11.29
CA ILE A 19 -0.97 -6.12 -10.90
C ILE A 19 -2.33 -6.13 -10.17
N LEU A 20 -2.55 -5.19 -9.26
CA LEU A 20 -3.80 -5.11 -8.49
C LEU A 20 -4.88 -4.25 -9.18
N ASN A 21 -4.53 -3.63 -10.30
CA ASN A 21 -5.38 -2.74 -11.09
C ASN A 21 -6.00 -1.64 -10.21
N VAL A 22 -5.14 -0.92 -9.51
CA VAL A 22 -5.47 0.21 -8.64
C VAL A 22 -4.65 1.43 -9.01
N ASP A 23 -5.17 2.61 -8.71
CA ASP A 23 -4.41 3.84 -8.87
C ASP A 23 -3.31 3.96 -7.81
N ALA A 24 -2.21 4.62 -8.20
CA ALA A 24 -1.11 4.91 -7.29
C ALA A 24 -1.63 5.67 -6.05
N PRO A 25 -1.18 5.30 -4.83
CA PRO A 25 -1.53 6.03 -3.63
C PRO A 25 -1.16 7.51 -3.79
N LYS A 26 -2.12 8.41 -3.58
CA LYS A 26 -1.91 9.86 -3.58
C LYS A 26 -2.14 10.37 -2.15
N GLU A 27 -1.42 11.41 -1.74
CA GLU A 27 -1.70 12.13 -0.49
C GLU A 27 -3.18 12.55 -0.48
N GLY A 28 -3.93 12.17 0.56
CA GLY A 28 -5.37 12.45 0.64
C GLY A 28 -6.29 11.33 0.18
N ALA A 29 -5.76 10.27 -0.45
CA ALA A 29 -6.55 9.18 -1.02
C ALA A 29 -6.21 7.84 -0.32
N ASN A 30 -7.02 7.48 0.68
CA ASN A 30 -6.89 6.19 1.36
C ASN A 30 -7.42 5.05 0.48
N ASN A 31 -6.54 4.50 -0.36
CA ASN A 31 -6.86 3.38 -1.26
C ASN A 31 -6.74 2.01 -0.57
N ALA A 32 -6.53 1.93 0.75
CA ALA A 32 -6.29 0.66 1.46
C ALA A 32 -7.44 -0.34 1.27
N GLY A 33 -8.68 0.14 1.30
CA GLY A 33 -9.87 -0.69 1.09
C GLY A 33 -9.92 -1.33 -0.30
N GLU A 34 -9.66 -0.54 -1.34
CA GLU A 34 -9.66 -1.02 -2.72
C GLU A 34 -8.53 -2.03 -2.96
N VAL A 35 -7.32 -1.74 -2.45
CA VAL A 35 -6.16 -2.65 -2.55
C VAL A 35 -6.50 -4.01 -1.94
N MET A 36 -7.12 -4.05 -0.76
CA MET A 36 -7.49 -5.29 -0.09
C MET A 36 -8.60 -6.06 -0.83
N GLU A 37 -9.60 -5.36 -1.37
CA GLU A 37 -10.66 -5.98 -2.17
C GLU A 37 -10.08 -6.64 -3.44
N ARG A 38 -9.27 -5.89 -4.19
CA ARG A 38 -8.62 -6.35 -5.42
C ARG A 38 -7.68 -7.52 -5.15
N PHE A 39 -6.88 -7.41 -4.10
CA PHE A 39 -5.99 -8.47 -3.64
C PHE A 39 -6.76 -9.76 -3.38
N LYS A 40 -7.80 -9.73 -2.54
CA LYS A 40 -8.58 -10.93 -2.18
C LYS A 40 -9.15 -11.61 -3.41
N ARG A 41 -9.80 -10.83 -4.30
CA ARG A 41 -10.39 -11.36 -5.53
C ARG A 41 -9.36 -12.03 -6.43
N LEU A 42 -8.24 -11.36 -6.70
CA LEU A 42 -7.20 -11.88 -7.60
C LEU A 42 -6.45 -13.06 -6.97
N PHE A 43 -6.19 -13.02 -5.66
CA PHE A 43 -5.49 -14.08 -4.94
C PHE A 43 -6.30 -15.38 -4.90
N ASP A 44 -7.60 -15.29 -4.62
CA ASP A 44 -8.52 -16.44 -4.59
C ASP A 44 -8.74 -17.04 -6.00
N ALA A 45 -8.83 -16.19 -7.02
CA ALA A 45 -8.97 -16.62 -8.41
C ALA A 45 -7.72 -17.33 -8.96
N ASN A 46 -6.54 -17.05 -8.39
CA ASN A 46 -5.27 -17.64 -8.80
C ASN A 46 -4.78 -18.74 -7.83
N ASP A 47 -5.67 -19.28 -6.98
CA ASP A 47 -5.33 -20.39 -6.08
C ASP A 47 -4.81 -21.61 -6.87
N PRO A 48 -3.56 -22.06 -6.63
CA PRO A 48 -2.98 -23.22 -7.29
C PRO A 48 -3.80 -24.50 -7.11
N LYS A 49 -4.52 -24.61 -5.98
CA LYS A 49 -5.38 -25.77 -5.70
C LYS A 49 -6.64 -25.80 -6.58
N LYS A 50 -7.02 -24.67 -7.17
CA LYS A 50 -8.18 -24.51 -8.05
C LYS A 50 -7.79 -24.37 -9.52
N GLY A 51 -6.56 -24.77 -9.88
CA GLY A 51 -6.02 -24.64 -11.25
C GLY A 51 -5.39 -23.29 -11.56
N GLY A 52 -5.21 -22.42 -10.56
CA GLY A 52 -4.45 -21.18 -10.68
C GLY A 52 -2.93 -21.41 -10.72
N SER A 53 -2.16 -20.32 -10.79
CA SER A 53 -0.70 -20.36 -10.83
C SER A 53 -0.11 -19.85 -9.53
N PHE A 54 0.74 -20.67 -8.89
CA PHE A 54 1.48 -20.27 -7.70
C PHE A 54 2.37 -19.04 -7.96
N TYR A 55 2.90 -18.93 -9.18
CA TYR A 55 3.70 -17.78 -9.58
C TYR A 55 2.86 -16.50 -9.60
N LEU A 56 1.67 -16.54 -10.23
CA LEU A 56 0.77 -15.39 -10.30
C LEU A 56 0.25 -15.01 -8.91
N GLN A 57 -0.16 -16.00 -8.11
CA GLN A 57 -0.57 -15.78 -6.72
C GLN A 57 0.55 -15.12 -5.89
N SER A 58 1.79 -15.57 -6.06
CA SER A 58 2.96 -14.96 -5.41
C SER A 58 3.19 -13.52 -5.88
N LYS A 59 2.98 -13.21 -7.16
CA LYS A 59 3.09 -11.83 -7.67
C LYS A 59 2.01 -10.92 -7.10
N ILE A 60 0.78 -11.42 -6.99
CA ILE A 60 -0.34 -10.69 -6.37
C ILE A 60 -0.05 -10.37 -4.90
N LEU A 61 0.52 -11.33 -4.15
CA LEU A 61 0.96 -11.09 -2.77
C LEU A 61 2.02 -10.00 -2.68
N ARG A 62 3.06 -10.07 -3.52
CA ARG A 62 4.15 -9.08 -3.54
C ARG A 62 3.65 -7.68 -3.92
N ALA A 63 2.65 -7.59 -4.79
CA ALA A 63 2.02 -6.33 -5.15
C ALA A 63 1.29 -5.70 -3.96
N ARG A 64 0.55 -6.50 -3.19
CA ARG A 64 -0.12 -6.02 -1.98
C ARG A 64 0.88 -5.49 -0.95
N GLU A 65 1.90 -6.29 -0.62
CA GLU A 65 2.97 -5.90 0.32
C GLU A 65 3.64 -4.58 -0.11
N ARG A 66 3.89 -4.43 -1.41
CA ARG A 66 4.51 -3.22 -1.97
C ARG A 66 3.62 -1.99 -1.82
N LEU A 67 2.31 -2.12 -2.02
CA LEU A 67 1.34 -1.02 -1.87
C LEU A 67 1.10 -0.67 -0.40
N GLU A 68 0.94 -1.67 0.48
CA GLU A 68 0.79 -1.48 1.93
C GLU A 68 1.96 -0.69 2.52
N SER A 69 3.19 -0.96 2.04
CA SER A 69 4.38 -0.21 2.45
C SER A 69 4.40 1.26 2.05
N GLU A 70 3.63 1.68 1.04
CA GLU A 70 3.46 3.11 0.69
C GLU A 70 2.28 3.74 1.41
N ILE A 71 1.19 2.98 1.58
CA ILE A 71 -0.04 3.51 2.19
C ILE A 71 0.15 3.78 3.68
N GLY A 72 0.89 2.93 4.41
CA GLY A 72 1.14 3.13 5.85
C GLY A 72 1.72 4.52 6.17
N PRO A 73 2.85 4.92 5.57
CA PRO A 73 3.42 6.25 5.77
C PRO A 73 2.54 7.41 5.33
N LEU A 74 1.64 7.21 4.36
CA LEU A 74 0.70 8.24 3.91
C LEU A 74 -0.43 8.45 4.93
N VAL A 75 -0.96 7.36 5.50
CA VAL A 75 -1.98 7.43 6.56
C VAL A 75 -1.41 8.12 7.80
N GLU A 76 -0.19 7.79 8.22
CA GLU A 76 0.46 8.44 9.37
C GLU A 76 0.71 9.94 9.14
N LYS A 77 1.05 10.34 7.91
CA LYS A 77 1.22 11.77 7.54
C LYS A 77 -0.11 12.51 7.54
N GLU A 78 -1.16 11.93 6.96
CA GLU A 78 -2.49 12.53 6.97
C GLU A 78 -3.05 12.67 8.39
N GLU A 79 -2.85 11.65 9.24
CA GLU A 79 -3.22 11.72 10.65
C GLU A 79 -2.42 12.80 11.38
N ALA A 80 -1.11 12.87 11.18
CA ALA A 80 -0.28 13.92 11.77
C ALA A 80 -0.66 15.33 11.27
N GLU A 81 -0.96 15.51 9.99
CA GLU A 81 -1.42 16.79 9.43
C GLU A 81 -2.83 17.16 9.89
N ALA A 82 -3.72 16.18 10.06
CA ALA A 82 -5.03 16.37 10.65
C ALA A 82 -4.91 16.78 12.13
N GLU A 83 -4.05 16.13 12.91
CA GLU A 83 -3.76 16.51 14.30
C GLU A 83 -3.15 17.91 14.43
N VAL A 84 -2.30 18.31 13.47
CA VAL A 84 -1.73 19.67 13.40
C VAL A 84 -2.79 20.70 13.02
N LYS A 85 -3.69 20.39 12.06
CA LYS A 85 -4.79 21.27 11.61
C LYS A 85 -5.92 21.40 12.65
N GLU A 86 -6.24 20.33 13.37
CA GLU A 86 -7.21 20.31 14.48
C GLU A 86 -6.67 21.01 15.75
N GLY A 87 -5.42 21.50 15.69
CA GLY A 87 -4.74 22.16 16.77
C GLY A 87 -4.14 21.14 17.72
N PHE A 88 -2.83 20.94 17.60
CA PHE A 88 -2.01 20.16 18.53
C PHE A 88 -2.32 20.57 19.98
N LYS A 89 -3.09 19.74 20.69
CA LYS A 89 -3.37 19.86 22.13
C LYS A 89 -2.55 18.79 22.85
N PRO A 90 -1.22 18.99 23.02
CA PRO A 90 -0.45 18.08 23.84
C PRO A 90 -1.06 18.15 25.23
N LYS A 91 -1.56 17.01 25.73
CA LYS A 91 -1.76 16.84 27.17
C LYS A 91 -0.36 16.84 27.77
N ILE A 92 0.19 18.03 28.00
CA ILE A 92 1.29 18.24 28.92
C ILE A 92 0.71 17.80 30.25
N TYR A 93 0.94 16.55 30.61
CA TYR A 93 0.83 16.15 32.00
C TYR A 93 1.93 16.90 32.75
N LYS A 94 1.60 18.12 33.19
CA LYS A 94 2.14 18.69 34.41
C LYS A 94 0.98 18.80 35.38
N ASP A 95 0.99 17.92 36.37
CA ASP A 95 1.02 18.28 37.78
C ASP A 95 0.51 17.09 38.60
N ARG A 96 1.43 16.27 39.11
CA ARG A 96 1.76 16.32 40.54
C ARG A 96 3.09 15.63 40.84
#